data_AF-A0A9Q2RY00-F1
#
_entry.id   AF-A0A9Q2RY00-F1
#
_cell.length_a   1.000
_cell.length_b   1.000
_cell.length_c   1.000
_cell.angle_alpha   90.00
_cell.angle_beta   90.00
_cell.angle_gamma   90.00
#
_symmetry.space_group_name_H-M   'P 1'
#
loop_
_entity.id
_entity.type
_entity.pdbx_description
1 polymer ?
#
loop_
_entity_poly.entity_id
_entity_poly.type
_entity_poly.pdbx_seq_one_letter_code
_entity_poly.pdbx_strand_id
1 'polypeptide(L)'
;MSGPVEIAQKAWGDELPDWVLALAEACARTSQNRVAEDLGRSASLVSNVLRRKYPGNMAAIEERVRGAFMSVVISCPVLGVRISRKLGSDFA
;
A
#
# COMPACT_ATOMS: atom_id res chain seq x y z
N MET A 1 4.83 -15.81 11.57
CA MET A 1 4.36 -14.42 11.35
C MET A 1 3.73 -14.40 9.97
N SER A 2 2.41 -14.29 9.87
CA SER A 2 1.74 -14.32 8.56
C SER A 2 2.16 -13.12 7.73
N GLY A 3 2.62 -13.37 6.51
CA GLY A 3 3.06 -12.32 5.60
C GLY A 3 1.89 -11.42 5.16
N PRO A 4 2.17 -10.21 4.62
CA PRO A 4 1.13 -9.35 4.07
C PRO A 4 0.31 -10.03 2.95
N VAL A 5 0.93 -10.98 2.23
CA VAL A 5 0.28 -11.83 1.22
C VAL A 5 -0.76 -12.77 1.85
N GLU A 6 -0.44 -13.44 2.95
CA GLU A 6 -1.42 -14.28 3.68
C GLU A 6 -2.59 -13.44 4.22
N ILE A 7 -2.32 -12.21 4.71
CA ILE A 7 -3.37 -11.31 5.20
C ILE A 7 -4.33 -10.95 4.06
N ALA A 8 -3.80 -10.63 2.89
CA ALA A 8 -4.60 -10.33 1.71
C ALA A 8 -5.44 -11.54 1.28
N GLN A 9 -4.82 -12.70 1.14
CA GLN A 9 -5.53 -13.94 0.79
C GLN A 9 -6.63 -14.28 1.79
N LYS A 10 -6.38 -14.12 3.10
CA LYS A 10 -7.38 -14.41 4.13
C LYS A 10 -8.53 -13.40 4.16
N ALA A 11 -8.27 -12.14 3.82
CA ALA A 11 -9.28 -11.08 3.85
C ALA A 11 -10.13 -11.01 2.57
N TRP A 12 -9.51 -11.28 1.42
CA TRP A 12 -10.17 -11.24 0.12
C TRP A 12 -10.68 -12.60 -0.35
N GLY A 13 -10.03 -13.69 0.05
CA GLY A 13 -10.40 -15.04 -0.35
C GLY A 13 -10.33 -15.22 -1.87
N ASP A 14 -11.44 -15.69 -2.45
CA ASP A 14 -11.59 -15.94 -3.88
C ASP A 14 -11.68 -14.65 -4.72
N GLU A 15 -12.05 -13.53 -4.09
CA GLU A 15 -12.14 -12.21 -4.75
C GLU A 15 -10.82 -11.44 -4.72
N LEU A 16 -9.67 -12.08 -4.47
CA LEU A 16 -8.38 -11.41 -4.40
C LEU A 16 -7.99 -10.83 -5.77
N PRO A 17 -7.95 -9.49 -5.93
CA PRO A 17 -7.54 -8.86 -7.18
C PRO A 17 -6.02 -8.96 -7.34
N ASP A 18 -5.55 -9.10 -8.58
CA ASP A 18 -4.11 -9.17 -8.90
C ASP A 18 -3.32 -7.97 -8.37
N TRP A 19 -3.92 -6.77 -8.40
CA TRP A 19 -3.27 -5.56 -7.89
C TRP A 19 -3.11 -5.58 -6.37
N VAL A 20 -4.03 -6.20 -5.61
CA VAL A 20 -3.90 -6.36 -4.15
C VAL A 20 -2.83 -7.40 -3.84
N LEU A 21 -2.77 -8.48 -4.61
CA LEU A 21 -1.70 -9.47 -4.50
C LEU A 21 -0.34 -8.82 -4.78
N ALA A 22 -0.20 -8.07 -5.88
CA ALA A 22 1.03 -7.35 -6.21
C ALA A 22 1.45 -6.35 -5.12
N LEU A 23 0.48 -5.64 -4.52
CA LEU A 23 0.73 -4.75 -3.39
C LEU A 23 1.25 -5.53 -2.16
N ALA A 24 0.64 -6.67 -1.87
CA ALA A 24 1.02 -7.53 -0.75
C ALA A 24 2.43 -8.11 -0.96
N GLU A 25 2.75 -8.55 -2.18
CA GLU A 25 4.07 -9.03 -2.57
C GLU A 25 5.12 -7.93 -2.49
N ALA A 26 4.83 -6.72 -2.97
CA ALA A 26 5.71 -5.57 -2.82
C ALA A 26 6.01 -5.27 -1.34
N CYS A 27 5.00 -5.37 -0.48
CA CYS A 27 5.15 -5.20 0.97
C CYS A 27 6.01 -6.33 1.59
N ALA A 28 5.87 -7.56 1.10
CA ALA A 28 6.65 -8.70 1.55
C ALA A 28 8.13 -8.59 1.12
N ARG A 29 8.40 -8.06 -0.08
CA ARG A 29 9.76 -7.89 -0.62
C ARG A 29 10.52 -6.74 0.01
N THR A 30 9.82 -5.67 0.38
CA THR A 30 10.43 -4.45 0.93
C THR A 30 9.94 -4.21 2.36
N SER A 31 8.94 -3.35 2.52
CA SER A 31 8.19 -3.15 3.76
C SER A 31 6.93 -2.35 3.45
N GLN A 32 5.91 -2.45 4.32
CA GLN A 32 4.67 -1.68 4.16
C GLN A 32 4.91 -0.16 4.18
N ASN A 33 5.89 0.33 4.94
CA ASN A 33 6.25 1.75 4.95
C ASN A 33 6.83 2.20 3.60
N ARG A 34 7.77 1.43 3.03
CA ARG A 34 8.38 1.78 1.74
C ARG A 34 7.34 1.78 0.63
N VAL A 35 6.50 0.75 0.56
CA VAL A 35 5.39 0.68 -0.41
C VAL A 35 4.40 1.82 -0.23
N ALA A 36 4.09 2.21 1.00
CA ALA A 36 3.20 3.33 1.27
C ALA A 36 3.82 4.66 0.82
N GLU A 37 5.12 4.87 1.04
CA GLU A 37 5.87 6.02 0.54
C GLU A 37 5.84 6.08 -1.00
N ASP A 38 6.13 4.97 -1.67
CA ASP A 38 6.07 4.86 -3.14
C ASP A 38 4.67 5.16 -3.70
N LEU A 39 3.62 4.81 -2.97
CA LEU A 39 2.23 5.15 -3.33
C LEU A 39 1.80 6.56 -2.92
N GLY A 40 2.63 7.29 -2.16
CA GLY A 40 2.26 8.56 -1.53
C GLY A 40 1.06 8.42 -0.58
N ARG A 41 1.02 7.34 0.19
CA ARG A 41 -0.05 6.98 1.14
C ARG A 41 0.53 6.55 2.48
N SER A 42 -0.34 6.32 3.46
CA SER A 42 0.06 5.84 4.79
C SER A 42 0.10 4.31 4.82
N ALA A 43 1.04 3.73 5.58
CA ALA A 43 1.11 2.27 5.77
C ALA A 43 -0.19 1.68 6.36
N SER A 44 -0.88 2.46 7.20
CA SER A 44 -2.20 2.12 7.74
C SER A 44 -3.26 1.95 6.64
N LEU A 45 -3.20 2.76 5.59
CA LEU A 45 -4.10 2.67 4.44
C LEU A 45 -3.81 1.41 3.64
N VAL A 46 -2.54 1.10 3.38
CA VAL A 46 -2.11 -0.15 2.73
C VAL A 46 -2.62 -1.37 3.53
N SER A 47 -2.46 -1.36 4.85
CA SER A 47 -2.99 -2.42 5.73
C SER A 47 -4.51 -2.56 5.67
N ASN A 48 -5.25 -1.44 5.60
CA ASN A 48 -6.71 -1.46 5.46
C ASN A 48 -7.16 -2.02 4.10
N VAL A 49 -6.42 -1.74 3.02
CA VAL A 49 -6.68 -2.30 1.69
C VAL A 49 -6.42 -3.80 1.67
N LEU A 50 -5.29 -4.26 2.22
CA LEU A 50 -4.98 -5.70 2.33
C LEU A 50 -6.05 -6.44 3.12
N ARG A 51 -6.66 -5.79 4.13
CA ARG A 51 -7.72 -6.37 4.96
C ARG A 51 -9.13 -6.20 4.38
N ARG A 52 -9.29 -5.64 3.17
CA ARG A 52 -10.60 -5.30 2.57
C ARG A 52 -11.48 -4.42 3.49
N LYS A 53 -10.85 -3.60 4.33
CA LYS A 53 -11.52 -2.71 5.30
C LYS A 53 -11.50 -1.25 4.89
N TYR A 54 -10.94 -0.92 3.73
CA TYR A 54 -10.84 0.46 3.28
C TYR A 54 -12.19 0.92 2.69
N PRO A 55 -12.92 1.86 3.33
CA PRO A 55 -14.22 2.32 2.84
C PRO A 55 -14.12 3.40 1.75
N GLY A 56 -12.89 3.79 1.38
CA GLY A 56 -12.65 4.82 0.37
C GLY A 56 -12.72 4.28 -1.06
N ASN A 57 -12.24 5.08 -2.00
CA ASN A 57 -12.26 4.73 -3.41
C ASN A 57 -11.16 3.70 -3.75
N MET A 58 -11.55 2.43 -3.77
CA MET A 58 -10.67 1.31 -4.12
C MET A 58 -10.15 1.41 -5.56
N ALA A 59 -10.94 1.91 -6.50
CA ALA A 59 -10.52 2.07 -7.90
C ALA A 59 -9.37 3.09 -8.04
N ALA A 60 -9.39 4.17 -7.25
CA ALA A 60 -8.31 5.16 -7.24
C ALA A 60 -7.00 4.63 -6.61
N ILE A 61 -7.08 3.58 -5.80
CA ILE A 61 -5.91 2.86 -5.27
C ILE A 61 -5.43 1.86 -6.31
N GLU A 62 -6.34 1.09 -6.90
CA GLU A 62 -6.03 0.16 -7.98
C GLU A 62 -5.26 0.85 -9.11
N GLU A 63 -5.75 1.99 -9.62
CA GLU A 63 -5.08 2.72 -10.70
C GLU A 63 -3.65 3.15 -10.29
N ARG A 64 -3.45 3.56 -9.04
CA ARG A 64 -2.12 3.90 -8.52
C ARG A 64 -1.23 2.69 -8.36
N VAL A 65 -1.74 1.59 -7.83
CA VAL A 65 -0.97 0.35 -7.64
C VAL A 65 -0.61 -0.24 -9.00
N ARG A 66 -1.54 -0.24 -9.95
CA ARG A 66 -1.27 -0.63 -11.33
C ARG A 66 -0.23 0.30 -11.95
N GLY A 67 -0.35 1.60 -11.78
CA GLY A 67 0.64 2.57 -12.27
C GLY A 67 2.04 2.40 -11.66
N ALA A 68 2.13 2.16 -10.34
CA ALA A 68 3.39 2.10 -9.60
C ALA A 68 4.07 0.73 -9.64
N PHE A 69 3.31 -0.37 -9.63
CA PHE A 69 3.85 -1.73 -9.50
C PHE A 69 3.59 -2.62 -10.71
N MET A 70 2.52 -2.40 -11.49
CA MET A 70 2.21 -3.25 -12.65
C MET A 70 2.62 -2.63 -14.00
N SER A 71 2.65 -1.31 -14.11
CA SER A 71 3.05 -0.56 -15.31
C SER A 71 4.54 -0.14 -15.27
N VAL A 72 5.16 -0.18 -14.08
CA VAL A 72 6.47 0.40 -13.75
C VAL A 72 7.41 -0.66 -13.17
N VAL A 73 7.81 -1.63 -14.01
CA VAL A 73 9.19 -2.17 -13.92
C VAL A 73 10.18 -1.17 -14.56
N ILE A 74 9.67 -0.10 -15.19
CA ILE A 74 10.43 1.02 -15.72
C ILE A 74 10.28 2.23 -14.78
N SER A 75 11.32 2.47 -13.99
CA SER A 75 11.59 3.66 -13.17
C SER A 75 10.66 4.86 -13.40
N CYS A 76 9.83 5.20 -12.41
CA CYS A 76 9.18 6.52 -12.36
C CYS A 76 9.82 7.38 -11.26
N PRO A 77 10.73 8.31 -11.61
CA PRO A 77 11.49 9.16 -10.67
C PRO A 77 10.69 10.39 -10.20
N VAL A 78 9.38 10.28 -9.99
CA VAL A 78 8.56 11.45 -9.60
C VAL A 78 7.47 11.09 -8.60
N LEU A 79 7.67 11.51 -7.36
CA LEU A 79 6.72 11.87 -6.30
C LEU A 79 7.59 12.16 -5.06
N GLY A 80 8.44 13.19 -5.10
CA GLY A 80 7.99 14.58 -5.17
C GLY A 80 7.58 15.00 -3.75
N VAL A 81 8.57 15.46 -2.98
CA VAL A 81 8.48 16.17 -1.69
C VAL A 81 7.10 16.79 -1.42
N ARG A 82 6.52 16.51 -0.23
CA ARG A 82 5.90 17.51 0.66
C ARG A 82 5.56 16.99 2.07
N ILE A 83 6.41 17.38 3.01
CA ILE A 83 6.13 17.82 4.40
C ILE A 83 4.84 17.33 5.09
N SER A 84 4.98 16.48 6.12
CA SER A 84 4.08 16.52 7.27
C SER A 84 4.83 17.00 8.50
N ARG A 85 4.68 18.31 8.68
CA ARG A 85 4.76 19.12 9.89
C ARG A 85 4.65 18.30 11.19
N LYS A 86 5.58 18.57 12.12
CA LYS A 86 5.48 18.24 13.56
C LYS A 86 4.04 18.43 14.06
N LEU A 87 3.51 17.44 14.76
CA LEU A 87 2.63 17.69 15.90
C LEU A 87 3.27 16.99 17.09
N GLY A 88 3.79 17.80 18.01
CA GLY A 88 4.42 17.33 19.23
C GLY A 88 3.41 16.78 20.23
N SER A 89 3.91 15.93 21.11
CA SER A 89 3.45 15.56 22.46
C SER A 89 4.43 14.43 22.86
N ASP A 90 5.63 14.73 23.37
CA ASP A 90 5.86 15.05 24.78
C ASP A 90 4.79 14.43 25.69
N PHE A 91 4.88 13.11 25.86
CA PHE A 91 4.35 12.42 27.02
C PHE A 91 5.52 12.28 28.00
N ALA A 92 5.70 13.34 28.77
CA ALA A 92 6.20 13.27 30.13
C ALA A 92 5.13 12.63 31.05
#